data_AF-A0A9D5VIP6-F1
#
_entry.id   AF-A0A9D5VIP6-F1
#
_cell.length_a   1.000
_cell.length_b   1.000
_cell.length_c   1.000
_cell.angle_alpha   90.00
_cell.angle_beta   90.00
_cell.angle_gamma   90.00
#
_symmetry.space_group_name_H-M   'P 1'
#
loop_
_entity.id
_entity.type
_entity.pdbx_description
1 polymer ?
#
loop_
_entity_poly.entity_id
_entity_poly.type
_entity_poly.pdbx_seq_one_letter_code
_entity_poly.pdbx_strand_id
1 'polypeptide(L)'
;MMMSKITKSALLTLLLIGAGEVVACGWNLTNDPAQMEKILGEGSLVYDIHKLPKEGHLSKKPWADTYWPTRLHGINWRWQGEVEYKGKNALGFNSVNEEFSLKDLKQMSKTDISHLSPAEKLDVYNCDYKHWSNYNKESKRTRMAFFAPSWTGICHGWAPAAIRYDEPQPITVCNRDGIEIPFGSSDIKALLSKWETEHSGDACQVGGRSGRSVRESDLKESKDTSPNDVNAGAFHVVLTNMIGRMDKGFVMDRDPGSQVWNQPIEGYKIVSVKEQAPTRKLSSKKTAKELVIENDVTYTSELMDEDMHADPQVAAQNEPKGAAENPIIRKHVVYKYVLELDADSKIIGGRWLKIEHPDFIWLSAGEDFGEEGKSIKELYEMSTGKRAVPTKSRK
;
A
#
# COMPACT_ATOMS: atom_id res chain seq x y z
N MET A 1 43.81 39.25 63.51
CA MET A 1 43.92 39.85 62.15
C MET A 1 44.57 38.79 61.27
N MET A 2 44.04 38.27 60.17
CA MET A 2 42.96 38.66 59.26
C MET A 2 42.28 37.37 58.78
N MET A 3 40.95 37.35 58.78
CA MET A 3 40.16 36.41 57.99
C MET A 3 40.13 36.91 56.55
N SER A 4 40.51 36.08 55.58
CA SER A 4 40.36 36.36 54.14
C SER A 4 39.36 35.38 53.54
N LYS A 5 38.29 35.94 53.00
CA LYS A 5 37.09 35.28 52.47
C LYS A 5 37.38 34.70 51.09
N ILE A 6 37.00 33.44 50.88
CA ILE A 6 36.95 32.82 49.55
C ILE A 6 35.67 33.32 48.86
N THR A 7 35.81 34.21 47.89
CA THR A 7 34.73 34.65 47.01
C THR A 7 34.53 33.60 45.90
N LYS A 8 33.36 32.93 45.92
CA LYS A 8 32.88 32.14 44.79
C LYS A 8 32.39 33.08 43.70
N SER A 9 33.10 33.16 42.57
CA SER A 9 32.56 33.75 41.34
C SER A 9 31.56 32.78 40.71
N ALA A 10 30.28 33.12 40.74
CA ALA A 10 29.26 32.45 39.94
C ALA A 10 29.32 33.02 38.52
N LEU A 11 29.72 32.20 37.55
CA LEU A 11 29.64 32.52 36.14
C LEU A 11 28.16 32.38 35.72
N LEU A 12 27.46 33.51 35.61
CA LEU A 12 26.09 33.56 35.13
C LEU A 12 26.13 33.52 33.59
N THR A 13 26.05 32.33 33.00
CA THR A 13 25.86 32.18 31.56
C THR A 13 24.43 32.59 31.22
N LEU A 14 24.24 33.83 30.75
CA LEU A 14 22.99 34.24 30.10
C LEU A 14 22.84 33.40 28.81
N LEU A 15 22.03 32.35 28.86
CA LEU A 15 21.46 31.78 27.65
C LEU A 15 20.47 32.80 27.08
N LEU A 16 20.93 33.59 26.13
CA LEU A 16 20.06 34.24 25.16
C LEU A 16 19.38 33.12 24.35
N ILE A 17 18.22 32.68 24.82
CA ILE A 17 17.26 31.96 23.98
C ILE A 17 16.74 33.00 22.99
N GLY A 18 17.47 33.18 21.89
CA GLY A 18 16.91 33.80 20.71
C GLY A 18 15.70 32.95 20.34
N ALA A 19 14.51 33.52 20.41
CA ALA A 19 13.34 32.98 19.75
C ALA A 19 13.65 32.99 18.26
N GLY A 20 14.28 31.92 17.76
CA GLY A 20 14.45 31.71 16.34
C GLY A 20 13.06 31.70 15.74
N GLU A 21 12.76 32.67 14.89
CA GLU A 21 11.65 32.53 13.97
C GLU A 21 11.90 31.22 13.21
N VAL A 22 11.11 30.19 13.53
CA VAL A 22 11.06 28.96 12.74
C VAL A 22 10.43 29.36 11.42
N VAL A 23 11.30 29.70 10.46
CA VAL A 23 10.94 29.98 9.07
C VAL A 23 10.47 28.66 8.47
N ALA A 24 9.29 28.63 7.86
CA ALA A 24 8.87 27.51 7.05
C ALA A 24 9.94 27.25 5.96
N CYS A 25 10.56 26.08 5.95
CA CYS A 25 11.43 25.68 4.86
C CYS A 25 10.58 25.07 3.73
N GLY A 26 11.15 24.95 2.53
CA GLY A 26 10.61 24.02 1.53
C GLY A 26 10.61 22.58 2.07
N TRP A 27 10.30 21.58 1.24
CA TRP A 27 10.35 20.20 1.71
C TRP A 27 11.72 19.84 2.33
N ASN A 28 11.70 19.09 3.42
CA ASN A 28 12.89 18.60 4.12
C ASN A 28 13.45 17.33 3.44
N LEU A 29 14.54 16.76 3.97
CA LEU A 29 15.17 15.56 3.40
C LEU A 29 14.22 14.35 3.29
N THR A 30 13.35 14.15 4.29
CA THR A 30 12.34 13.07 4.29
C THR A 30 11.24 13.31 3.25
N ASN A 31 11.03 14.56 2.87
CA ASN A 31 10.02 15.00 1.93
C ASN A 31 10.58 15.35 0.54
N ASP A 32 11.87 15.08 0.30
CA ASP A 32 12.47 15.35 -1.00
C ASP A 32 11.94 14.35 -2.03
N PRO A 33 11.24 14.78 -3.10
CA PRO A 33 10.75 13.89 -4.14
C PRO A 33 11.89 13.17 -4.88
N ALA A 34 13.12 13.70 -4.86
CA ALA A 34 14.29 13.05 -5.45
C ALA A 34 14.61 11.68 -4.81
N GLN A 35 14.04 11.36 -3.65
CA GLN A 35 14.13 10.01 -3.08
C GLN A 35 13.57 8.94 -4.03
N MET A 36 12.57 9.28 -4.86
CA MET A 36 12.02 8.36 -5.87
C MET A 36 13.03 8.04 -6.98
N GLU A 37 13.99 8.92 -7.23
CA GLU A 37 15.01 8.74 -8.27
C GLU A 37 15.99 7.60 -7.97
N LYS A 38 16.05 7.12 -6.72
CA LYS A 38 16.77 5.90 -6.36
C LYS A 38 16.29 4.69 -7.18
N ILE A 39 15.01 4.65 -7.50
CA ILE A 39 14.39 3.59 -8.31
C ILE A 39 14.14 4.08 -9.74
N LEU A 40 13.73 5.34 -9.93
CA LEU A 40 13.40 5.88 -11.26
C LEU A 40 14.62 6.26 -12.12
N GLY A 41 15.79 6.41 -11.50
CA GLY A 41 16.99 6.98 -12.11
C GLY A 41 17.12 8.48 -11.85
N GLU A 42 18.37 8.93 -11.67
CA GLU A 42 18.72 10.33 -11.39
C GLU A 42 18.23 11.28 -12.50
N GLY A 43 17.63 12.40 -12.11
CA GLY A 43 17.12 13.42 -13.04
C GLY A 43 15.85 13.04 -13.79
N SER A 44 15.16 11.98 -13.35
CA SER A 44 13.89 11.56 -13.95
C SER A 44 12.74 12.51 -13.64
N LEU A 45 12.79 13.22 -12.50
CA LEU A 45 11.73 14.13 -12.07
C LEU A 45 11.89 15.55 -12.63
N VAL A 46 10.79 16.10 -13.14
CA VAL A 46 10.68 17.49 -13.58
C VAL A 46 9.96 18.31 -12.50
N TYR A 47 10.50 19.50 -12.21
CA TYR A 47 10.02 20.38 -11.14
C TYR A 47 9.35 21.66 -11.68
N ASP A 48 9.61 22.00 -12.95
CA ASP A 48 9.04 23.17 -13.62
C ASP A 48 7.55 22.95 -13.87
N ILE A 49 6.70 23.74 -13.20
CA ILE A 49 5.23 23.58 -13.23
C ILE A 49 4.67 23.65 -14.66
N HIS A 50 5.33 24.38 -15.56
CA HIS A 50 4.86 24.56 -16.93
C HIS A 50 5.12 23.33 -17.82
N LYS A 51 5.98 22.40 -17.37
CA LYS A 51 6.29 21.14 -18.06
C LYS A 51 5.53 19.95 -17.49
N LEU A 52 4.76 20.15 -16.43
CA LEU A 52 4.01 19.09 -15.77
C LEU A 52 2.58 18.97 -16.34
N PRO A 53 2.12 17.76 -16.68
CA PRO A 53 0.75 17.54 -17.16
C PRO A 53 -0.28 17.91 -16.09
N LYS A 54 -1.43 18.43 -16.52
CA LYS A 54 -2.55 18.77 -15.62
C LYS A 54 -3.51 17.59 -15.37
N GLU A 55 -3.33 16.50 -16.09
CA GLU A 55 -4.05 15.26 -15.89
C GLU A 55 -3.18 14.09 -16.35
N GLY A 56 -3.44 12.92 -15.79
CA GLY A 56 -2.76 11.69 -16.14
C GLY A 56 -3.54 10.49 -15.60
N HIS A 57 -3.46 9.37 -16.30
CA HIS A 57 -4.01 8.10 -15.86
C HIS A 57 -3.09 6.97 -16.33
N LEU A 58 -3.00 5.91 -15.56
CA LEU A 58 -2.25 4.74 -15.95
C LEU A 58 -2.93 4.03 -17.12
N SER A 59 -2.17 3.67 -18.15
CA SER A 59 -2.65 2.86 -19.27
C SER A 59 -3.12 1.49 -18.76
N LYS A 60 -2.38 0.94 -17.80
CA LYS A 60 -2.72 -0.27 -17.08
C LYS A 60 -3.27 0.08 -15.71
N LYS A 61 -4.54 -0.23 -15.49
CA LYS A 61 -5.19 0.02 -14.21
C LYS A 61 -4.79 -1.05 -13.19
N PRO A 62 -4.33 -0.66 -11.99
CA PRO A 62 -4.13 -1.61 -10.91
C PRO A 62 -5.43 -2.37 -10.60
N TRP A 63 -5.28 -3.65 -10.28
CA TRP A 63 -6.41 -4.52 -9.97
C TRP A 63 -6.78 -4.45 -8.49
N ALA A 64 -8.08 -4.58 -8.21
CA ALA A 64 -8.57 -4.67 -6.84
C ALA A 64 -8.45 -6.09 -6.30
N ASP A 65 -8.23 -6.19 -4.99
CA ASP A 65 -8.35 -7.40 -4.20
C ASP A 65 -8.62 -7.03 -2.73
N THR A 66 -8.64 -8.01 -1.85
CA THR A 66 -8.56 -7.77 -0.39
C THR A 66 -7.11 -7.49 0.05
N TYR A 67 -6.94 -6.88 1.23
CA TYR A 67 -5.65 -6.77 1.91
C TYR A 67 -5.19 -8.07 2.60
N TRP A 68 -5.91 -9.18 2.39
CA TRP A 68 -5.67 -10.51 2.98
C TRP A 68 -5.47 -10.39 4.51
N PRO A 69 -6.56 -10.16 5.24
CA PRO A 69 -6.50 -9.73 6.63
C PRO A 69 -5.82 -10.77 7.50
N THR A 70 -4.94 -10.33 8.40
CA THR A 70 -4.24 -11.21 9.35
C THR A 70 -5.25 -11.92 10.25
N ARG A 71 -6.36 -11.25 10.62
CA ARG A 71 -7.45 -11.86 11.37
C ARG A 71 -8.07 -13.07 10.66
N LEU A 72 -8.13 -13.05 9.34
CA LEU A 72 -8.64 -14.15 8.52
C LEU A 72 -7.53 -15.16 8.15
N HIS A 73 -6.38 -15.11 8.81
CA HIS A 73 -5.20 -15.91 8.51
C HIS A 73 -4.54 -15.61 7.15
N GLY A 74 -4.74 -14.41 6.62
CA GLY A 74 -4.07 -13.94 5.41
C GLY A 74 -4.36 -14.83 4.21
N ILE A 75 -3.32 -15.31 3.51
CA ILE A 75 -3.52 -16.15 2.31
C ILE A 75 -3.90 -17.62 2.63
N ASN A 76 -4.05 -17.96 3.92
CA ASN A 76 -4.72 -19.19 4.35
C ASN A 76 -6.24 -19.03 4.45
N TRP A 77 -6.77 -17.82 4.20
CA TRP A 77 -8.19 -17.59 4.14
C TRP A 77 -8.80 -18.25 2.90
N ARG A 78 -9.79 -19.12 3.13
CA ARG A 78 -10.65 -19.70 2.09
C ARG A 78 -11.76 -18.69 1.73
N TRP A 79 -11.41 -17.75 0.87
CA TRP A 79 -12.23 -16.57 0.52
C TRP A 79 -13.51 -16.90 -0.28
N GLN A 80 -13.62 -18.10 -0.84
CA GLN A 80 -14.76 -18.55 -1.63
C GLN A 80 -16.02 -18.86 -0.79
N GLY A 81 -15.92 -18.84 0.54
CA GLY A 81 -17.02 -19.11 1.47
C GLY A 81 -17.00 -20.52 2.07
N GLU A 82 -18.08 -20.88 2.76
CA GLU A 82 -18.21 -22.16 3.43
C GLU A 82 -18.34 -23.33 2.47
N VAL A 83 -17.49 -24.33 2.67
CA VAL A 83 -17.78 -25.70 2.24
C VAL A 83 -17.56 -26.64 3.41
N GLU A 84 -18.61 -27.39 3.75
CA GLU A 84 -18.46 -28.55 4.62
C GLU A 84 -17.71 -29.65 3.87
N TYR A 85 -16.43 -29.84 4.20
CA TYR A 85 -15.70 -31.04 3.80
C TYR A 85 -15.61 -31.99 5.01
N LYS A 86 -16.19 -33.19 4.88
CA LYS A 86 -16.28 -34.20 5.95
C LYS A 86 -16.95 -33.70 7.26
N GLY A 87 -18.00 -32.88 7.15
CA GLY A 87 -18.82 -32.48 8.31
C GLY A 87 -18.15 -31.52 9.30
N LYS A 88 -17.12 -30.79 8.84
CA LYS A 88 -16.52 -29.68 9.58
C LYS A 88 -16.86 -28.38 8.87
N ASN A 89 -17.60 -27.49 9.55
CA ASN A 89 -17.88 -26.15 9.03
C ASN A 89 -16.55 -25.43 8.80
N ALA A 90 -16.35 -24.98 7.56
CA ALA A 90 -15.16 -24.26 7.16
C ALA A 90 -15.34 -22.74 7.23
N LEU A 91 -16.37 -22.20 7.90
CA LEU A 91 -16.17 -20.90 8.55
C LEU A 91 -15.31 -21.11 9.78
N GLY A 92 -14.11 -20.55 9.68
CA GLY A 92 -13.60 -19.80 10.79
C GLY A 92 -12.45 -20.46 11.51
N PHE A 93 -11.34 -19.72 11.53
CA PHE A 93 -10.49 -19.46 12.71
C PHE A 93 -9.85 -20.64 13.44
N ASN A 94 -10.18 -21.88 13.08
CA ASN A 94 -9.69 -23.09 13.68
C ASN A 94 -9.16 -23.96 12.56
N SER A 95 -7.83 -23.96 12.48
CA SER A 95 -6.98 -25.00 11.90
C SER A 95 -7.68 -26.36 11.87
N VAL A 96 -8.29 -26.71 10.75
CA VAL A 96 -8.45 -28.12 10.44
C VAL A 96 -7.09 -28.54 9.88
N ASN A 97 -6.15 -28.80 10.81
CA ASN A 97 -4.93 -29.56 10.53
C ASN A 97 -5.33 -31.00 10.18
N GLU A 98 -5.98 -31.17 9.04
CA GLU A 98 -5.92 -32.40 8.28
C GLU A 98 -5.12 -32.04 7.04
N GLU A 99 -3.79 -32.04 7.17
CA GLU A 99 -2.87 -32.06 6.04
C GLU A 99 -3.35 -33.14 5.08
N PHE A 100 -4.00 -32.74 3.98
CA PHE A 100 -4.59 -33.71 3.07
C PHE A 100 -3.48 -34.55 2.45
N SER A 101 -3.56 -35.87 2.62
CA SER A 101 -2.60 -36.74 1.95
C SER A 101 -2.85 -36.70 0.43
N LEU A 102 -1.87 -37.12 -0.37
CA LEU A 102 -2.07 -37.31 -1.81
C LEU A 102 -3.28 -38.20 -2.12
N LYS A 103 -3.58 -39.19 -1.25
CA LYS A 103 -4.73 -40.06 -1.40
C LYS A 103 -6.04 -39.30 -1.17
N ASP A 104 -6.10 -38.43 -0.16
CA ASP A 104 -7.28 -37.59 0.10
C ASP A 104 -7.52 -36.63 -1.07
N LEU A 105 -6.48 -35.92 -1.52
CA LEU A 105 -6.58 -34.95 -2.62
C LEU A 105 -7.00 -35.59 -3.94
N LYS A 106 -6.59 -36.83 -4.22
CA LYS A 106 -7.05 -37.59 -5.40
C LYS A 106 -8.51 -38.02 -5.33
N GLN A 107 -9.10 -38.04 -4.13
CA GLN A 107 -10.51 -38.38 -3.91
C GLN A 107 -11.41 -37.15 -3.81
N MET A 108 -10.84 -35.96 -3.58
CA MET A 108 -11.56 -34.70 -3.56
C MET A 108 -12.15 -34.36 -4.93
N SER A 109 -13.35 -33.77 -4.93
CA SER A 109 -13.91 -33.21 -6.14
C SER A 109 -13.15 -31.94 -6.55
N LYS A 110 -13.30 -31.52 -7.81
CA LYS A 110 -12.76 -30.22 -8.26
C LYS A 110 -13.33 -29.07 -7.42
N THR A 111 -14.59 -29.17 -7.01
CA THR A 111 -15.25 -28.20 -6.15
C THR A 111 -14.59 -28.14 -4.78
N ASP A 112 -14.27 -29.29 -4.16
CA ASP A 112 -13.59 -29.27 -2.86
C ASP A 112 -12.19 -28.63 -2.98
N ILE A 113 -11.45 -28.96 -4.04
CA ILE A 113 -10.12 -28.36 -4.30
C ILE A 113 -10.23 -26.86 -4.58
N SER A 114 -11.30 -26.39 -5.24
CA SER A 114 -11.50 -24.97 -5.51
C SER A 114 -11.75 -24.13 -4.26
N HIS A 115 -12.10 -24.75 -3.13
CA HIS A 115 -12.29 -24.08 -1.84
C HIS A 115 -11.07 -24.16 -0.92
N LEU A 116 -9.98 -24.80 -1.34
CA LEU A 116 -8.70 -24.66 -0.67
C LEU A 116 -8.23 -23.19 -0.71
N SER A 117 -7.51 -22.77 0.33
CA SER A 117 -6.94 -21.42 0.38
C SER A 117 -5.85 -21.23 -0.69
N PRO A 118 -5.51 -19.98 -1.04
CA PRO A 118 -4.41 -19.72 -1.98
C PRO A 118 -3.11 -20.44 -1.64
N ALA A 119 -2.72 -20.45 -0.35
CA ALA A 119 -1.51 -21.14 0.11
C ALA A 119 -1.62 -22.67 -0.04
N GLU A 120 -2.74 -23.26 0.36
CA GLU A 120 -2.99 -24.70 0.21
C GLU A 120 -2.95 -25.11 -1.26
N LYS A 121 -3.57 -24.34 -2.16
CA LYS A 121 -3.54 -24.62 -3.60
C LYS A 121 -2.12 -24.56 -4.17
N LEU A 122 -1.28 -23.64 -3.68
CA LEU A 122 0.12 -23.57 -4.08
C LEU A 122 0.91 -24.80 -3.60
N ASP A 123 0.68 -25.25 -2.36
CA ASP A 123 1.28 -26.50 -1.85
C ASP A 123 0.87 -27.71 -2.69
N VAL A 124 -0.42 -27.83 -3.04
CA VAL A 124 -0.93 -28.90 -3.92
C VAL A 124 -0.31 -28.78 -5.32
N TYR A 125 -0.19 -27.58 -5.89
CA TYR A 125 0.44 -27.36 -7.19
C TYR A 125 1.91 -27.81 -7.20
N ASN A 126 2.62 -27.53 -6.10
CA ASN A 126 4.03 -27.91 -5.91
C ASN A 126 4.24 -29.40 -5.60
N CYS A 127 3.16 -30.15 -5.35
CA CYS A 127 3.18 -31.52 -4.84
C CYS A 127 3.77 -31.64 -3.42
N ASP A 128 3.63 -30.60 -2.57
CA ASP A 128 4.12 -30.60 -1.18
C ASP A 128 3.03 -31.02 -0.19
N TYR A 129 2.63 -32.29 -0.27
CA TYR A 129 1.58 -32.83 0.61
C TYR A 129 2.06 -33.21 2.01
N LYS A 130 3.38 -33.20 2.23
CA LYS A 130 3.99 -33.63 3.50
C LYS A 130 4.29 -32.46 4.42
N HIS A 131 4.73 -31.33 3.87
CA HIS A 131 5.16 -30.21 4.70
C HIS A 131 4.20 -29.04 4.64
N TRP A 132 3.34 -28.95 3.60
CA TRP A 132 2.42 -27.83 3.42
C TRP A 132 3.13 -26.50 3.63
N SER A 133 4.27 -26.33 2.96
CA SER A 133 5.27 -25.31 3.30
C SER A 133 4.70 -23.90 3.22
N ASN A 134 3.88 -23.60 2.22
CA ASN A 134 3.28 -22.27 2.05
C ASN A 134 2.20 -22.02 3.11
N TYR A 135 1.30 -22.98 3.33
CA TYR A 135 0.28 -22.90 4.38
C TYR A 135 0.90 -22.74 5.77
N ASN A 136 1.97 -23.49 6.07
CA ASN A 136 2.65 -23.44 7.36
C ASN A 136 3.48 -22.16 7.54
N LYS A 137 4.09 -21.61 6.47
CA LYS A 137 4.75 -20.29 6.49
C LYS A 137 3.73 -19.20 6.83
N GLU A 138 2.56 -19.23 6.19
CA GLU A 138 1.52 -18.25 6.44
C GLU A 138 0.86 -18.41 7.82
N SER A 139 0.64 -19.65 8.29
CA SER A 139 0.15 -19.92 9.64
C SER A 139 1.09 -19.37 10.72
N LYS A 140 2.41 -19.45 10.51
CA LYS A 140 3.39 -18.84 11.41
C LYS A 140 3.29 -17.32 11.42
N ARG A 141 3.13 -16.69 10.25
CA ARG A 141 2.95 -15.24 10.11
C ARG A 141 1.67 -14.77 10.82
N THR A 142 0.59 -15.52 10.68
CA THR A 142 -0.73 -15.17 11.22
C THR A 142 -1.06 -15.83 12.56
N ARG A 143 -0.05 -16.37 13.26
CA ARG A 143 -0.24 -17.07 14.55
C ARG A 143 -0.95 -16.25 15.63
N MET A 144 -0.89 -14.91 15.54
CA MET A 144 -1.57 -13.97 16.45
C MET A 144 -2.84 -13.35 15.82
N ALA A 145 -3.44 -14.00 14.82
CA ALA A 145 -4.62 -13.52 14.09
C ALA A 145 -5.72 -13.00 15.02
N PHE A 146 -6.04 -13.75 16.09
CA PHE A 146 -7.06 -13.38 17.06
C PHE A 146 -6.82 -12.04 17.76
N PHE A 147 -5.55 -11.68 18.01
CA PHE A 147 -5.16 -10.43 18.68
C PHE A 147 -4.73 -9.33 17.71
N ALA A 148 -4.63 -9.64 16.42
CA ALA A 148 -4.20 -8.68 15.41
C ALA A 148 -5.24 -7.55 15.30
N PRO A 149 -4.85 -6.27 15.18
CA PRO A 149 -5.78 -5.20 14.82
C PRO A 149 -6.46 -5.50 13.48
N SER A 150 -7.72 -5.10 13.30
CA SER A 150 -8.53 -5.48 12.13
C SER A 150 -7.94 -5.03 10.80
N TRP A 151 -7.25 -3.87 10.78
CA TRP A 151 -6.59 -3.32 9.59
C TRP A 151 -5.28 -4.03 9.20
N THR A 152 -4.77 -4.95 10.02
CA THR A 152 -3.50 -5.62 9.71
C THR A 152 -3.68 -6.68 8.63
N GLY A 153 -2.81 -6.66 7.62
CA GLY A 153 -2.74 -7.65 6.56
C GLY A 153 -1.51 -7.40 5.70
N ILE A 154 -1.64 -7.68 4.40
CA ILE A 154 -0.59 -7.50 3.40
C ILE A 154 -0.97 -6.45 2.34
N CYS A 155 -1.70 -5.38 2.73
CA CYS A 155 -1.98 -4.25 1.83
C CYS A 155 -0.71 -3.65 1.20
N HIS A 156 0.41 -3.64 1.94
CA HIS A 156 1.72 -3.22 1.46
C HIS A 156 2.33 -4.18 0.42
N GLY A 157 1.87 -5.42 0.31
CA GLY A 157 2.21 -6.33 -0.79
C GLY A 157 1.20 -6.27 -1.94
N TRP A 158 -0.09 -6.15 -1.62
CA TRP A 158 -1.15 -6.01 -2.62
C TRP A 158 -0.99 -4.77 -3.48
N ALA A 159 -0.80 -3.58 -2.89
CA ALA A 159 -0.72 -2.33 -3.64
C ALA A 159 0.38 -2.32 -4.72
N PRO A 160 1.65 -2.70 -4.44
CA PRO A 160 2.66 -2.82 -5.50
C PRO A 160 2.37 -3.98 -6.47
N ALA A 161 1.81 -5.11 -6.01
CA ALA A 161 1.43 -6.20 -6.89
C ALA A 161 0.37 -5.77 -7.93
N ALA A 162 -0.62 -4.98 -7.49
CA ALA A 162 -1.67 -4.41 -8.32
C ALA A 162 -1.10 -3.52 -9.43
N ILE A 163 -0.09 -2.71 -9.11
CA ILE A 163 0.59 -1.85 -10.08
C ILE A 163 1.42 -2.69 -11.06
N ARG A 164 2.20 -3.66 -10.54
CA ARG A 164 3.23 -4.38 -11.30
C ARG A 164 2.65 -5.45 -12.24
N TYR A 165 1.75 -6.29 -11.74
CA TYR A 165 1.29 -7.50 -12.45
C TYR A 165 0.00 -7.27 -13.20
N ASP A 166 -0.14 -7.88 -14.38
CA ASP A 166 -1.41 -7.84 -15.12
C ASP A 166 -2.48 -8.58 -14.33
N GLU A 167 -3.74 -8.16 -14.44
CA GLU A 167 -4.80 -8.75 -13.63
C GLU A 167 -4.98 -10.25 -13.94
N PRO A 168 -4.71 -11.15 -12.97
CA PRO A 168 -4.83 -12.60 -13.19
C PRO A 168 -6.27 -13.00 -13.49
N GLN A 169 -6.49 -13.86 -14.49
CA GLN A 169 -7.77 -14.52 -14.73
C GLN A 169 -7.84 -15.88 -14.02
N PRO A 170 -9.04 -16.38 -13.68
CA PRO A 170 -9.20 -17.73 -13.16
C PRO A 170 -8.67 -18.78 -14.13
N ILE A 171 -7.96 -19.79 -13.62
CA ILE A 171 -7.41 -20.91 -14.40
C ILE A 171 -7.61 -22.23 -13.66
N THR A 172 -7.61 -23.34 -14.39
CA THR A 172 -7.51 -24.68 -13.80
C THR A 172 -6.26 -25.34 -14.32
N VAL A 173 -5.35 -25.71 -13.42
CA VAL A 173 -4.06 -26.32 -13.75
C VAL A 173 -4.02 -27.77 -13.29
N CYS A 174 -3.28 -28.62 -14.00
CA CYS A 174 -3.03 -29.99 -13.56
C CYS A 174 -1.60 -30.10 -13.04
N ASN A 175 -1.42 -30.56 -11.79
CA ASN A 175 -0.10 -30.76 -11.23
C ASN A 175 0.56 -32.06 -11.72
N ARG A 176 1.79 -32.33 -11.27
CA ARG A 176 2.59 -33.50 -11.69
C ARG A 176 1.98 -34.85 -11.28
N ASP A 177 1.11 -34.88 -10.26
CA ASP A 177 0.43 -36.09 -9.79
C ASP A 177 -0.96 -36.30 -10.41
N GLY A 178 -1.36 -35.43 -11.34
CA GLY A 178 -2.62 -35.53 -12.08
C GLY A 178 -3.84 -34.91 -11.38
N ILE A 179 -3.61 -34.14 -10.30
CA ILE A 179 -4.66 -33.40 -9.59
C ILE A 179 -4.99 -32.13 -10.39
N GLU A 180 -6.28 -31.89 -10.65
CA GLU A 180 -6.76 -30.66 -11.28
C GLU A 180 -7.12 -29.63 -10.20
N ILE A 181 -6.52 -28.45 -10.28
CA ILE A 181 -6.55 -27.42 -9.23
C ILE A 181 -7.15 -26.15 -9.83
N PRO A 182 -8.40 -25.80 -9.49
CA PRO A 182 -8.99 -24.52 -9.88
C PRO A 182 -8.45 -23.38 -9.01
N PHE A 183 -7.74 -22.44 -9.64
CA PHE A 183 -7.35 -21.16 -9.07
C PHE A 183 -8.33 -20.07 -9.55
N GLY A 184 -9.00 -19.42 -8.62
CA GLY A 184 -9.70 -18.16 -8.89
C GLY A 184 -8.72 -17.01 -9.09
N SER A 185 -9.19 -15.89 -9.66
CA SER A 185 -8.38 -14.68 -9.83
C SER A 185 -7.75 -14.22 -8.51
N SER A 186 -8.55 -14.15 -7.43
CA SER A 186 -8.07 -13.76 -6.11
C SER A 186 -7.06 -14.75 -5.52
N ASP A 187 -7.08 -16.05 -5.88
CA ASP A 187 -6.02 -16.96 -5.41
C ASP A 187 -4.64 -16.53 -5.93
N ILE A 188 -4.54 -16.19 -7.21
CA ILE A 188 -3.28 -15.80 -7.83
C ILE A 188 -2.87 -14.38 -7.39
N LYS A 189 -3.84 -13.48 -7.25
CA LYS A 189 -3.62 -12.15 -6.66
C LYS A 189 -3.09 -12.23 -5.22
N ALA A 190 -3.60 -13.17 -4.40
CA ALA A 190 -3.09 -13.45 -3.06
C ALA A 190 -1.60 -13.84 -3.08
N LEU A 191 -1.24 -14.76 -3.98
CA LEU A 191 0.14 -15.25 -4.10
C LEU A 191 1.09 -14.14 -4.57
N LEU A 192 0.67 -13.30 -5.53
CA LEU A 192 1.44 -12.13 -5.97
C LEU A 192 1.59 -11.08 -4.87
N SER A 193 0.51 -10.81 -4.13
CA SER A 193 0.54 -9.88 -2.99
C SER A 193 1.48 -10.39 -1.90
N LYS A 194 1.43 -11.70 -1.61
CA LYS A 194 2.31 -12.36 -0.65
C LYS A 194 3.78 -12.31 -1.11
N TRP A 195 4.02 -12.49 -2.40
CA TRP A 195 5.35 -12.38 -3.00
C TRP A 195 5.93 -10.98 -2.79
N GLU A 196 5.21 -9.92 -3.16
CA GLU A 196 5.68 -8.53 -2.97
C GLU A 196 5.86 -8.14 -1.50
N THR A 197 5.07 -8.72 -0.58
CA THR A 197 5.30 -8.55 0.87
C THR A 197 6.65 -9.11 1.31
N GLU A 198 7.11 -10.21 0.73
CA GLU A 198 8.37 -10.86 1.13
C GLU A 198 9.57 -10.40 0.31
N HIS A 199 9.33 -9.90 -0.90
CA HIS A 199 10.34 -9.62 -1.91
C HIS A 199 10.11 -8.23 -2.54
N SER A 200 9.97 -7.22 -1.68
CA SER A 200 9.78 -5.83 -2.12
C SER A 200 11.02 -5.25 -2.81
N GLY A 201 12.19 -5.87 -2.65
CA GLY A 201 13.47 -5.30 -3.07
C GLY A 201 13.71 -3.93 -2.42
N ASP A 202 14.49 -3.10 -3.12
CA ASP A 202 14.72 -1.71 -2.72
C ASP A 202 13.42 -0.90 -2.75
N ALA A 203 13.17 -0.15 -1.68
CA ALA A 203 12.03 0.75 -1.57
C ALA A 203 12.48 2.19 -1.31
N CYS A 204 11.76 3.15 -1.89
CA CYS A 204 11.92 4.57 -1.61
C CYS A 204 10.58 5.17 -1.18
N GLN A 205 10.65 6.09 -0.22
CA GLN A 205 9.48 6.74 0.37
C GLN A 205 9.71 8.25 0.40
N VAL A 206 8.64 9.01 0.19
CA VAL A 206 8.59 10.46 0.37
C VAL A 206 7.49 10.75 1.39
N GLY A 207 7.84 11.55 2.40
CA GLY A 207 7.05 11.64 3.62
C GLY A 207 7.36 10.49 4.57
N GLY A 208 6.81 10.57 5.76
CA GLY A 208 7.03 9.71 6.90
C GLY A 208 5.81 9.77 7.79
N ARG A 209 5.91 9.17 8.97
CA ARG A 209 4.81 9.15 9.94
C ARG A 209 5.18 10.04 11.12
N SER A 210 4.33 11.00 11.48
CA SER A 210 4.47 11.65 12.80
C SER A 210 3.95 10.78 13.94
N GLY A 211 3.17 9.73 13.64
CA GLY A 211 2.57 8.84 14.64
C GLY A 211 1.53 9.54 15.53
N ARG A 212 1.09 10.74 15.15
CA ARG A 212 0.13 11.57 15.88
C ARG A 212 -1.02 11.94 14.96
N SER A 213 -2.25 11.75 15.40
CA SER A 213 -3.42 12.26 14.67
C SER A 213 -3.33 13.78 14.53
N VAL A 214 -3.29 14.28 13.30
CA VAL A 214 -3.31 15.71 12.98
C VAL A 214 -4.65 16.32 13.42
N ARG A 215 -4.63 17.44 14.15
CA ARG A 215 -5.82 18.16 14.62
C ARG A 215 -6.11 19.38 13.76
N GLU A 216 -7.37 19.82 13.70
CA GLU A 216 -7.78 21.00 12.93
C GLU A 216 -7.09 22.31 13.39
N SER A 217 -6.66 22.37 14.65
CA SER A 217 -5.83 23.47 15.17
C SER A 217 -4.48 23.56 14.48
N ASP A 218 -3.92 22.43 14.05
CA ASP A 218 -2.58 22.35 13.48
C ASP A 218 -2.57 23.04 12.09
N LEU A 219 -3.68 22.94 11.35
CA LEU A 219 -3.89 23.67 10.08
C LEU A 219 -3.92 25.20 10.24
N LYS A 220 -4.41 25.70 11.37
CA LYS A 220 -4.56 27.14 11.65
C LYS A 220 -3.26 27.79 12.13
N GLU A 221 -2.36 27.02 12.73
CA GLU A 221 -1.04 27.50 13.19
C GLU A 221 0.08 27.33 12.16
N SER A 222 -0.15 26.58 11.07
CA SER A 222 0.59 26.73 9.81
C SER A 222 2.12 26.68 9.94
N LYS A 223 2.60 25.76 10.76
CA LYS A 223 3.91 25.14 10.61
C LYS A 223 3.59 23.70 10.32
N ASP A 224 3.91 23.24 9.12
CA ASP A 224 3.84 21.84 8.66
C ASP A 224 3.09 20.91 9.62
N THR A 225 1.78 20.71 9.38
CA THR A 225 0.83 20.10 10.34
C THR A 225 1.27 18.74 10.85
N SER A 226 2.15 18.10 10.10
CA SER A 226 3.11 17.13 10.56
C SER A 226 4.36 17.28 9.69
N PRO A 227 5.52 17.70 10.23
CA PRO A 227 6.74 17.88 9.45
C PRO A 227 7.28 16.57 8.85
N ASN A 228 6.69 15.44 9.24
CA ASN A 228 7.01 14.13 8.72
C ASN A 228 6.09 13.72 7.58
N ASP A 229 4.83 14.15 7.54
CA ASP A 229 3.90 13.71 6.49
C ASP A 229 4.32 14.27 5.13
N VAL A 230 3.86 13.65 4.04
CA VAL A 230 4.30 14.03 2.69
C VAL A 230 4.00 15.50 2.40
N ASN A 231 5.03 16.25 2.02
CA ASN A 231 4.88 17.63 1.60
C ASN A 231 4.02 17.73 0.32
N ALA A 232 3.05 18.63 0.29
CA ALA A 232 2.12 18.72 -0.86
C ALA A 232 2.81 19.05 -2.20
N GLY A 233 3.92 19.81 -2.17
CA GLY A 233 4.73 20.07 -3.35
C GLY A 233 5.44 18.81 -3.85
N ALA A 234 6.00 18.03 -2.92
CA ALA A 234 6.64 16.75 -3.24
C ALA A 234 5.62 15.74 -3.78
N PHE A 235 4.44 15.64 -3.16
CA PHE A 235 3.33 14.83 -3.67
C PHE A 235 2.96 15.21 -5.10
N HIS A 236 2.80 16.52 -5.38
CA HIS A 236 2.48 16.99 -6.72
C HIS A 236 3.57 16.65 -7.74
N VAL A 237 4.84 16.84 -7.40
CA VAL A 237 5.98 16.49 -8.26
C VAL A 237 5.96 14.99 -8.56
N VAL A 238 5.86 14.12 -7.55
CA VAL A 238 5.85 12.66 -7.77
C VAL A 238 4.64 12.25 -8.61
N LEU A 239 3.44 12.71 -8.25
CA LEU A 239 2.20 12.36 -8.95
C LEU A 239 2.23 12.73 -10.43
N THR A 240 2.58 13.99 -10.75
CA THR A 240 2.55 14.49 -12.13
C THR A 240 3.64 13.89 -13.00
N ASN A 241 4.81 13.57 -12.42
CA ASN A 241 5.86 12.88 -13.14
C ASN A 241 5.53 11.41 -13.36
N MET A 242 5.25 10.67 -12.29
CA MET A 242 5.08 9.22 -12.37
C MET A 242 3.82 8.84 -13.15
N ILE A 243 2.66 9.41 -12.81
CA ILE A 243 1.42 9.11 -13.55
C ILE A 243 1.39 9.87 -14.87
N GLY A 244 1.56 11.19 -14.83
CA GLY A 244 1.30 12.04 -16.00
C GLY A 244 2.36 11.96 -17.11
N ARG A 245 3.64 11.80 -16.76
CA ARG A 245 4.74 11.77 -17.74
C ARG A 245 5.26 10.36 -18.05
N MET A 246 5.24 9.46 -17.07
CA MET A 246 5.94 8.18 -17.16
C MET A 246 5.02 6.96 -17.29
N ASP A 247 3.71 7.11 -17.09
CA ASP A 247 2.77 5.97 -17.03
C ASP A 247 3.22 4.90 -16.00
N LYS A 248 3.62 5.36 -14.81
CA LYS A 248 4.11 4.53 -13.70
C LYS A 248 3.31 4.78 -12.42
N GLY A 249 2.69 3.72 -11.89
CA GLY A 249 1.99 3.77 -10.61
C GLY A 249 2.93 3.81 -9.41
N PHE A 250 2.41 4.27 -8.28
CA PHE A 250 3.06 4.20 -6.97
C PHE A 250 2.00 4.07 -5.87
N VAL A 251 2.46 3.81 -4.65
CA VAL A 251 1.59 3.52 -3.51
C VAL A 251 1.48 4.74 -2.61
N MET A 252 0.29 4.94 -2.07
CA MET A 252 -0.06 6.01 -1.15
C MET A 252 -0.65 5.42 0.12
N ASP A 253 -0.17 5.86 1.29
CA ASP A 253 -0.90 5.68 2.53
C ASP A 253 -1.99 6.75 2.62
N ARG A 254 -3.26 6.33 2.51
CA ARG A 254 -4.41 7.26 2.44
C ARG A 254 -4.88 7.77 3.80
N ASP A 255 -4.45 7.16 4.89
CA ASP A 255 -4.97 7.43 6.23
C ASP A 255 -3.96 8.30 7.01
N PRO A 256 -4.35 9.50 7.48
CA PRO A 256 -3.48 10.37 8.29
C PRO A 256 -3.40 9.95 9.78
N GLY A 257 -3.87 8.74 10.10
CA GLY A 257 -4.06 8.22 11.44
C GLY A 257 -3.07 7.12 11.84
N SER A 258 -3.47 6.30 12.81
CA SER A 258 -2.60 5.23 13.33
C SER A 258 -2.56 3.99 12.43
N GLN A 259 -3.57 3.82 11.58
CA GLN A 259 -3.68 2.73 10.62
C GLN A 259 -2.88 3.06 9.36
N VAL A 260 -2.36 2.04 8.69
CA VAL A 260 -1.65 2.20 7.43
C VAL A 260 -2.47 1.53 6.33
N TRP A 261 -2.94 2.32 5.38
CA TRP A 261 -3.80 1.89 4.28
C TRP A 261 -3.14 2.19 2.94
N ASN A 262 -2.35 1.24 2.46
CA ASN A 262 -1.64 1.32 1.20
C ASN A 262 -2.61 1.15 0.02
N GLN A 263 -2.72 2.16 -0.83
CA GLN A 263 -3.55 2.13 -2.02
C GLN A 263 -2.71 2.48 -3.27
N PRO A 264 -2.90 1.78 -4.39
CA PRO A 264 -2.22 2.14 -5.64
C PRO A 264 -2.93 3.32 -6.30
N ILE A 265 -2.18 4.39 -6.60
CA ILE A 265 -2.71 5.54 -7.35
C ILE A 265 -2.85 5.17 -8.83
N GLU A 266 -4.00 5.49 -9.42
CA GLU A 266 -4.30 5.22 -10.83
C GLU A 266 -4.26 6.47 -11.72
N GLY A 267 -4.56 7.65 -11.16
CA GLY A 267 -4.83 8.82 -11.96
C GLY A 267 -4.99 10.10 -11.16
N TYR A 268 -4.93 11.22 -11.87
CA TYR A 268 -5.23 12.53 -11.30
C TYR A 268 -5.73 13.51 -12.36
N LYS A 269 -6.44 14.54 -11.89
CA LYS A 269 -6.86 15.69 -12.69
C LYS A 269 -6.84 16.97 -11.84
N ILE A 270 -6.04 17.93 -12.29
CA ILE A 270 -6.00 19.27 -11.71
C ILE A 270 -7.29 20.01 -12.12
N VAL A 271 -8.20 20.14 -11.16
CA VAL A 271 -9.52 20.75 -11.33
C VAL A 271 -9.42 22.27 -11.42
N SER A 272 -8.60 22.88 -10.57
CA SER A 272 -8.40 24.32 -10.56
C SER A 272 -7.00 24.73 -10.13
N VAL A 273 -6.55 25.87 -10.65
CA VAL A 273 -5.28 26.51 -10.32
C VAL A 273 -5.56 28.00 -10.10
N LYS A 274 -5.23 28.52 -8.92
CA LYS A 274 -5.34 29.94 -8.60
C LYS A 274 -4.01 30.48 -8.10
N GLU A 275 -3.51 31.54 -8.72
CA GLU A 275 -2.29 32.22 -8.29
C GLU A 275 -2.57 33.12 -7.07
N GLN A 276 -1.60 33.18 -6.15
CA GLN A 276 -1.58 34.14 -5.06
C GLN A 276 -0.15 34.57 -4.69
N ALA A 277 -0.05 35.70 -4.00
CA ALA A 277 1.22 36.16 -3.45
C ALA A 277 1.71 35.21 -2.33
N PRO A 278 3.03 35.05 -2.14
CA PRO A 278 3.58 34.23 -1.06
C PRO A 278 3.08 34.65 0.32
N THR A 279 2.69 33.66 1.13
CA THR A 279 2.23 33.90 2.50
C THR A 279 3.43 34.00 3.44
N ARG A 280 3.88 35.22 3.76
CA ARG A 280 5.14 35.54 4.46
C ARG A 280 5.50 34.68 5.69
N LYS A 281 4.53 34.18 6.45
CA LYS A 281 4.78 33.32 7.63
C LYS A 281 4.86 31.82 7.31
N LEU A 282 4.33 31.40 6.17
CA LEU A 282 4.07 29.99 5.83
C LEU A 282 4.94 29.49 4.69
N SER A 283 5.33 30.38 3.78
CA SER A 283 6.13 30.01 2.63
C SER A 283 7.60 29.97 2.96
N SER A 284 8.33 29.12 2.25
CA SER A 284 9.78 29.17 2.14
C SER A 284 10.25 30.57 1.74
N LYS A 285 11.41 30.99 2.27
CA LYS A 285 12.05 32.26 1.89
C LYS A 285 12.39 32.34 0.39
N LYS A 286 12.50 31.19 -0.28
CA LYS A 286 12.77 31.11 -1.72
C LYS A 286 11.50 31.22 -2.58
N THR A 287 10.32 31.24 -1.97
CA THR A 287 9.05 31.25 -2.67
C THR A 287 8.80 32.62 -3.30
N ALA A 288 8.78 32.65 -4.63
CA ALA A 288 8.44 33.84 -5.41
C ALA A 288 6.94 33.90 -5.74
N LYS A 289 6.28 32.74 -5.86
CA LYS A 289 4.87 32.61 -6.24
C LYS A 289 4.21 31.42 -5.56
N GLU A 290 2.92 31.53 -5.26
CA GLU A 290 2.11 30.41 -4.79
C GLU A 290 0.98 30.08 -5.76
N LEU A 291 0.69 28.79 -5.90
CA LEU A 291 -0.48 28.28 -6.61
C LEU A 291 -1.37 27.48 -5.67
N VAL A 292 -2.63 27.87 -5.54
CA VAL A 292 -3.67 27.06 -4.89
C VAL A 292 -4.20 26.06 -5.90
N ILE A 293 -4.10 24.77 -5.57
CA ILE A 293 -4.45 23.65 -6.42
C ILE A 293 -5.61 22.88 -5.81
N GLU A 294 -6.58 22.55 -6.66
CA GLU A 294 -7.54 21.46 -6.39
C GLU A 294 -7.26 20.32 -7.34
N ASN A 295 -7.00 19.13 -6.80
CA ASN A 295 -6.61 17.95 -7.55
C ASN A 295 -7.51 16.77 -7.21
N ASP A 296 -8.24 16.25 -8.19
CA ASP A 296 -9.00 15.02 -8.09
C ASP A 296 -8.06 13.84 -8.36
N VAL A 297 -7.79 13.04 -7.33
CA VAL A 297 -6.90 11.86 -7.40
C VAL A 297 -7.74 10.59 -7.36
N THR A 298 -7.45 9.68 -8.28
CA THR A 298 -8.09 8.36 -8.39
C THR A 298 -7.15 7.27 -7.90
N TYR A 299 -7.63 6.38 -7.06
CA TYR A 299 -6.90 5.20 -6.59
C TYR A 299 -7.79 3.95 -6.58
N THR A 300 -7.16 2.77 -6.67
CA THR A 300 -7.86 1.48 -6.55
C THR A 300 -8.12 1.19 -5.08
N SER A 301 -9.36 0.84 -4.72
CA SER A 301 -9.69 0.41 -3.37
C SER A 301 -9.72 -1.11 -3.23
N GLU A 302 -9.68 -1.55 -1.98
CA GLU A 302 -9.88 -2.94 -1.60
C GLU A 302 -11.32 -3.40 -1.89
N LEU A 303 -11.50 -4.72 -2.05
CA LEU A 303 -12.81 -5.35 -2.29
C LEU A 303 -13.61 -5.65 -1.01
N MET A 304 -13.04 -5.44 0.18
CA MET A 304 -13.75 -5.66 1.45
C MET A 304 -14.33 -4.34 1.98
N ASP A 305 -15.57 -4.42 2.48
CA ASP A 305 -16.30 -3.28 3.01
C ASP A 305 -15.67 -2.77 4.33
N GLU A 306 -15.68 -1.46 4.53
CA GLU A 306 -15.09 -0.81 5.72
C GLU A 306 -15.81 -1.26 7.01
N ASP A 307 -17.04 -1.76 6.91
CA ASP A 307 -17.80 -2.32 8.04
C ASP A 307 -17.33 -3.72 8.48
N MET A 308 -16.55 -4.44 7.66
CA MET A 308 -15.92 -5.71 8.04
C MET A 308 -14.72 -5.52 9.00
N HIS A 309 -14.40 -4.27 9.36
CA HIS A 309 -13.40 -3.94 10.37
C HIS A 309 -13.90 -4.14 11.82
N ALA A 310 -15.19 -4.47 12.00
CA ALA A 310 -15.79 -4.73 13.31
C ALA A 310 -15.42 -6.12 13.87
N ASP A 311 -15.19 -6.15 15.18
CA ASP A 311 -15.01 -7.27 16.11
C ASP A 311 -15.24 -8.71 15.55
N PRO A 312 -14.30 -9.67 15.72
CA PRO A 312 -14.45 -11.06 15.27
C PRO A 312 -15.72 -11.74 15.80
N GLN A 313 -16.25 -11.33 16.95
CA GLN A 313 -17.50 -11.87 17.50
C GLN A 313 -18.74 -11.34 16.80
N VAL A 314 -18.68 -10.13 16.23
CA VAL A 314 -19.78 -9.49 15.48
C VAL A 314 -19.80 -9.99 14.04
N ALA A 315 -18.64 -10.23 13.43
CA ALA A 315 -18.52 -10.85 12.09
C ALA A 315 -19.08 -12.28 12.03
N ALA A 316 -19.11 -13.00 13.16
CA ALA A 316 -19.68 -14.34 13.27
C ALA A 316 -21.22 -14.35 13.48
N GLN A 317 -21.80 -13.22 13.90
CA GLN A 317 -23.24 -13.11 14.22
C GLN A 317 -24.02 -12.28 13.19
N ASN A 318 -23.33 -11.46 12.41
CA ASN A 318 -23.92 -10.73 11.30
C ASN A 318 -23.59 -11.46 10.01
N GLU A 319 -24.57 -12.21 9.49
CA GLU A 319 -24.54 -12.69 8.11
C GLU A 319 -24.17 -11.52 7.17
N PRO A 320 -23.30 -11.75 6.18
CA PRO A 320 -22.98 -10.74 5.18
C PRO A 320 -24.26 -10.35 4.44
N LYS A 321 -24.86 -9.22 4.82
CA LYS A 321 -25.87 -8.56 3.99
C LYS A 321 -25.15 -7.94 2.80
N GLY A 322 -24.93 -8.77 1.79
CA GLY A 322 -24.54 -8.39 0.44
C GLY A 322 -23.33 -7.47 0.38
N ALA A 323 -22.15 -8.01 0.07
CA ALA A 323 -21.17 -7.22 -0.66
C ALA A 323 -21.92 -6.51 -1.78
N ALA A 324 -21.86 -5.16 -1.83
CA ALA A 324 -22.54 -4.38 -2.84
C ALA A 324 -22.34 -5.05 -4.21
N GLU A 325 -23.41 -5.25 -4.97
CA GLU A 325 -23.41 -6.04 -6.23
C GLU A 325 -22.37 -5.54 -7.26
N ASN A 326 -21.77 -4.37 -7.04
CA ASN A 326 -20.49 -3.97 -7.61
C ASN A 326 -19.69 -3.16 -6.57
N PRO A 327 -18.61 -3.70 -5.95
CA PRO A 327 -17.74 -2.88 -5.13
C PRO A 327 -17.17 -1.74 -5.98
N ILE A 328 -17.26 -0.51 -5.49
CA ILE A 328 -16.63 0.65 -6.15
C ILE A 328 -15.12 0.46 -6.00
N ILE A 329 -14.51 -0.16 -7.00
CA ILE A 329 -13.07 -0.46 -7.07
C ILE A 329 -12.24 0.82 -7.23
N ARG A 330 -12.83 1.92 -7.71
CA ARG A 330 -12.13 3.17 -7.99
C ARG A 330 -12.70 4.29 -7.16
N LYS A 331 -11.92 4.78 -6.21
CA LYS A 331 -12.30 5.90 -5.34
C LYS A 331 -11.62 7.18 -5.84
N HIS A 332 -12.31 8.29 -5.62
CA HIS A 332 -11.85 9.63 -5.95
C HIS A 332 -11.73 10.47 -4.68
N VAL A 333 -10.63 11.19 -4.52
CA VAL A 333 -10.41 12.12 -3.42
C VAL A 333 -9.90 13.44 -3.97
N VAL A 334 -10.56 14.54 -3.60
CA VAL A 334 -10.14 15.89 -3.99
C VAL A 334 -9.22 16.46 -2.91
N TYR A 335 -7.94 16.51 -3.23
CA TYR A 335 -6.95 17.19 -2.40
C TYR A 335 -6.88 18.68 -2.74
N LYS A 336 -6.75 19.50 -1.70
CA LYS A 336 -6.53 20.95 -1.82
C LYS A 336 -5.23 21.34 -1.14
N TYR A 337 -4.35 22.00 -1.87
CA TYR A 337 -3.03 22.38 -1.38
C TYR A 337 -2.50 23.63 -2.06
N VAL A 338 -1.45 24.21 -1.48
CA VAL A 338 -0.67 25.28 -2.08
C VAL A 338 0.66 24.70 -2.57
N LEU A 339 1.05 25.04 -3.79
CA LEU A 339 2.40 24.86 -4.30
C LEU A 339 3.21 26.13 -4.10
N GLU A 340 4.45 25.96 -3.70
CA GLU A 340 5.43 27.04 -3.56
C GLU A 340 6.43 26.96 -4.72
N LEU A 341 6.49 28.03 -5.50
CA LEU A 341 7.36 28.13 -6.67
C LEU A 341 8.50 29.12 -6.41
N ASP A 342 9.69 28.78 -6.87
CA ASP A 342 10.81 29.72 -6.94
C ASP A 342 10.66 30.71 -8.10
N ALA A 343 11.66 31.58 -8.28
CA ALA A 343 11.68 32.59 -9.33
C ALA A 343 11.73 32.01 -10.75
N ASP A 344 12.14 30.75 -10.91
CA ASP A 344 12.22 30.02 -12.18
C ASP A 344 10.99 29.14 -12.42
N SER A 345 9.90 29.33 -11.65
CA SER A 345 8.68 28.51 -11.69
C SER A 345 8.89 27.02 -11.34
N LYS A 346 9.98 26.68 -10.64
CA LYS A 346 10.17 25.32 -10.12
C LYS A 346 9.45 25.17 -8.81
N ILE A 347 8.77 24.04 -8.64
CA ILE A 347 8.18 23.65 -7.37
C ILE A 347 9.33 23.38 -6.38
N ILE A 348 9.26 24.02 -5.22
CA ILE A 348 10.25 23.89 -4.13
C ILE A 348 9.62 23.50 -2.79
N GLY A 349 8.30 23.35 -2.77
CA GLY A 349 7.54 23.06 -1.57
C GLY A 349 6.04 23.14 -1.82
N GLY A 350 5.29 22.94 -0.74
CA GLY A 350 3.86 23.11 -0.71
C GLY A 350 3.30 22.79 0.67
N ARG A 351 2.02 23.06 0.86
CA ARG A 351 1.30 22.78 2.11
C ARG A 351 -0.13 22.33 1.82
N TRP A 352 -0.62 21.41 2.63
CA TRP A 352 -2.01 20.98 2.58
C TRP A 352 -2.95 22.07 3.14
N LEU A 353 -4.14 22.18 2.56
CA LEU A 353 -5.21 23.08 3.04
C LEU A 353 -6.29 22.34 3.83
N LYS A 354 -6.18 21.02 3.93
CA LYS A 354 -7.09 20.11 4.64
C LYS A 354 -6.27 19.09 5.43
N ILE A 355 -6.86 18.52 6.48
CA ILE A 355 -6.24 17.46 7.30
C ILE A 355 -6.17 16.17 6.49
N GLU A 356 -7.19 15.93 5.68
CA GLU A 356 -7.25 14.74 4.84
C GLU A 356 -6.23 14.87 3.69
N HIS A 357 -5.05 14.32 3.94
CA HIS A 357 -3.98 14.16 2.98
C HIS A 357 -3.27 12.83 3.23
N PRO A 358 -2.46 12.35 2.27
CA PRO A 358 -1.67 11.14 2.49
C PRO A 358 -0.63 11.34 3.58
N ASP A 359 -0.28 10.25 4.27
CA ASP A 359 0.79 10.23 5.28
C ASP A 359 2.15 10.18 4.56
N PHE A 360 2.31 9.22 3.66
CA PHE A 360 3.49 9.08 2.80
C PHE A 360 3.13 8.43 1.48
N ILE A 361 4.04 8.56 0.52
CA ILE A 361 3.99 7.89 -0.78
C ILE A 361 5.27 7.10 -0.99
N TRP A 362 5.18 5.95 -1.63
CA TRP A 362 6.34 5.08 -1.80
C TRP A 362 6.26 4.22 -3.05
N LEU A 363 7.43 3.72 -3.44
CA LEU A 363 7.64 2.84 -4.58
C LEU A 363 8.61 1.73 -4.17
N SER A 364 8.39 0.54 -4.70
CA SER A 364 9.32 -0.59 -4.59
C SER A 364 9.82 -1.04 -5.96
N ALA A 365 11.10 -1.41 -6.03
CA ALA A 365 11.69 -2.01 -7.22
C ALA A 365 11.09 -3.40 -7.47
N GLY A 366 10.69 -4.10 -6.40
CA GLY A 366 10.32 -5.51 -6.44
C GLY A 366 11.52 -6.39 -6.73
N GLU A 367 11.31 -7.70 -6.70
CA GLU A 367 12.31 -8.68 -7.10
C GLU A 367 11.73 -9.64 -8.14
N ASP A 368 12.61 -10.12 -9.03
CA ASP A 368 12.27 -11.21 -9.92
C ASP A 368 11.93 -12.47 -9.10
N PHE A 369 10.98 -13.27 -9.59
CA PHE A 369 10.52 -14.48 -8.89
C PHE A 369 11.62 -15.47 -8.50
N GLY A 370 12.76 -15.49 -9.21
CA GLY A 370 13.83 -16.45 -8.97
C GLY A 370 13.34 -17.91 -9.01
N GLU A 371 14.04 -18.81 -8.30
CA GLU A 371 13.60 -20.20 -8.16
C GLU A 371 12.53 -20.37 -7.07
N GLU A 372 12.56 -19.56 -6.00
CA GLU A 372 11.58 -19.63 -4.90
C GLU A 372 10.16 -19.28 -5.38
N GLY A 373 10.03 -18.23 -6.20
CA GLY A 373 8.76 -17.75 -6.74
C GLY A 373 8.35 -18.39 -8.06
N LYS A 374 9.09 -19.40 -8.54
CA LYS A 374 8.87 -20.01 -9.87
C LYS A 374 7.43 -20.45 -10.07
N SER A 375 6.85 -21.20 -9.14
CA SER A 375 5.47 -21.67 -9.25
C SER A 375 4.46 -20.53 -9.29
N ILE A 376 4.70 -19.45 -8.53
CA ILE A 376 3.87 -18.24 -8.57
C ILE A 376 3.96 -17.59 -9.96
N LYS A 377 5.17 -17.47 -10.51
CA LYS A 377 5.42 -16.97 -11.88
C LYS A 377 4.67 -17.81 -12.92
N GLU A 378 4.72 -19.13 -12.84
CA GLU A 378 4.02 -20.00 -13.80
C GLU A 378 2.50 -19.79 -13.75
N LEU A 379 1.93 -19.75 -12.54
CA LEU A 379 0.49 -19.50 -12.34
C LEU A 379 0.08 -18.12 -12.86
N TYR A 380 0.90 -17.09 -12.60
CA TYR A 380 0.70 -15.75 -13.13
C TYR A 380 0.77 -15.70 -14.66
N GLU A 381 1.77 -16.31 -15.27
CA GLU A 381 1.90 -16.33 -16.73
C GLU A 381 0.76 -17.08 -17.39
N MET A 382 0.30 -18.19 -16.79
CA MET A 382 -0.87 -18.93 -17.28
C MET A 382 -2.16 -18.12 -17.17
N SER A 383 -2.38 -17.43 -16.03
CA SER A 383 -3.59 -16.63 -15.78
C SER A 383 -3.65 -15.33 -16.58
N THR A 384 -2.54 -14.92 -17.18
CA THR A 384 -2.47 -13.72 -18.04
C THR A 384 -2.28 -14.06 -19.51
N GLY A 385 -2.35 -15.35 -19.88
CA GLY A 385 -2.20 -15.81 -21.26
C GLY A 385 -0.77 -15.72 -21.81
N LYS A 386 0.22 -15.38 -20.97
CA LYS A 386 1.66 -15.36 -21.33
C LYS A 386 2.25 -16.77 -21.45
N ARG A 387 1.57 -17.77 -20.89
CA ARG A 387 1.91 -19.19 -20.97
C ARG A 387 0.66 -20.03 -21.18
N ALA A 388 0.77 -21.08 -22.00
CA ALA A 388 -0.33 -22.03 -22.17
C ALA A 388 -0.55 -22.85 -20.90
N VAL A 389 -1.82 -23.06 -20.53
CA VAL A 389 -2.20 -23.96 -19.43
C VAL A 389 -2.01 -25.41 -19.90
N PRO A 390 -1.19 -26.23 -19.22
CA PRO A 390 -1.02 -27.63 -19.59
C PRO A 390 -2.34 -28.39 -19.51
N THR A 391 -2.81 -28.93 -20.64
CA THR A 391 -3.94 -29.85 -20.65
C THR A 391 -3.48 -31.23 -20.19
N LYS A 392 -4.29 -31.90 -19.37
CA LYS A 392 -4.06 -33.30 -18.95
C LYS A 392 -3.79 -34.15 -20.20
N SER A 393 -2.58 -34.70 -20.33
CA SER A 393 -2.30 -35.57 -21.49
C SER A 393 -3.25 -36.75 -21.40
N ARG A 394 -4.10 -36.95 -22.42
CA ARG A 394 -4.85 -38.19 -22.59
C ARG A 394 -3.83 -39.30 -22.80
N LYS A 395 -3.47 -40.00 -21.73
CA LYS A 395 -2.80 -41.30 -21.78
C LYS A 395 -3.84 -42.38 -21.59
#